data_AF-A0A142GTX3-F1
#
_entry.id   AF-A0A142GTX3-F1
#
_cell.length_a   1.000
_cell.length_b   1.000
_cell.length_c   1.000
_cell.angle_alpha   90.00
_cell.angle_beta   90.00
_cell.angle_gamma   90.00
#
_symmetry.space_group_name_H-M   'P 1'
#
loop_
_entity.id
_entity.type
_entity.pdbx_description
1 polymer ?
#
loop_
_entity_poly.entity_id
_entity_poly.type
_entity_poly.pdbx_seq_one_letter_code
_entity_poly.pdbx_strand_id
1 'polypeptide(L)'
;PFRRKREGKTNYKKRLRLLLSHKLRLVIRKSLKNIIIQFVDQQGDKIILSVSSKVERDYGNKGNAPSAYLTGLLAGLKAKQKGINDAVFDIGLQSSVSRIYAAVKGVIDSGIT
;
A
#
# COMPACT_ATOMS: atom_id res chain seq x y z
N PRO A 1 -13.42 3.63 -23.75
CA PRO A 1 -12.52 3.77 -22.58
C PRO A 1 -12.73 2.64 -21.54
N PHE A 2 -11.67 2.16 -20.88
CA PHE A 2 -11.76 1.07 -19.89
C PHE A 2 -12.64 1.42 -18.67
N ARG A 3 -13.34 0.43 -18.09
CA ARG A 3 -14.24 0.60 -16.93
C ARG A 3 -13.57 1.36 -15.78
N ARG A 4 -12.37 0.95 -15.35
CA ARG A 4 -11.64 1.59 -14.23
C ARG A 4 -11.16 3.02 -14.54
N LYS A 5 -11.00 3.36 -15.83
CA LYS A 5 -10.68 4.73 -16.27
C LYS A 5 -11.92 5.62 -16.14
N ARG A 6 -13.09 5.13 -16.56
CA ARG A 6 -14.37 5.84 -16.38
C ARG A 6 -14.71 6.05 -14.91
N GLU A 7 -14.43 5.07 -14.05
CA GLU A 7 -14.64 5.16 -12.60
C GLU A 7 -13.57 6.02 -11.87
N GLY A 8 -12.57 6.55 -12.58
CA GLY A 8 -11.52 7.36 -11.95
C GLY A 8 -10.70 6.60 -10.90
N LYS A 9 -10.48 5.29 -11.08
CA LYS A 9 -9.78 4.44 -10.10
C LYS A 9 -8.34 4.10 -10.48
N THR A 10 -7.94 4.28 -11.73
CA THR A 10 -6.63 3.83 -12.20
C THR A 10 -6.04 4.76 -13.26
N ASN A 11 -4.80 5.20 -13.01
CA ASN A 11 -3.95 5.81 -14.02
C ASN A 11 -3.21 4.70 -14.78
N TYR A 12 -3.68 4.38 -15.99
CA TYR A 12 -3.09 3.30 -16.80
C TYR A 12 -1.65 3.57 -17.22
N LYS A 13 -1.26 4.83 -17.48
CA LYS A 13 0.14 5.18 -17.83
C LYS A 13 1.08 4.91 -16.66
N LYS A 14 0.71 5.33 -15.44
CA LYS A 14 1.48 5.04 -14.22
C LYS A 14 1.53 3.54 -13.93
N ARG A 15 0.38 2.87 -14.00
CA ARG A 15 0.28 1.43 -13.75
C ARG A 15 1.16 0.63 -14.71
N LEU A 16 1.17 0.95 -16.00
CA LEU A 16 2.02 0.25 -16.97
C LEU A 16 3.50 0.29 -16.57
N ARG A 17 4.02 1.47 -16.18
CA ARG A 17 5.41 1.60 -15.73
C ARG A 17 5.71 0.79 -14.46
N LEU A 18 4.76 0.71 -13.53
CA LEU A 18 4.90 -0.12 -12.34
C LEU A 18 4.94 -1.61 -12.70
N LEU A 19 4.11 -2.04 -13.66
CA LEU A 19 4.09 -3.44 -14.11
C LEU A 19 5.39 -3.87 -14.81
N LEU A 20 6.03 -2.96 -15.55
CA LEU A 20 7.31 -3.25 -16.20
C LEU A 20 8.45 -3.59 -15.21
N SER A 21 8.28 -3.31 -13.92
CA SER A 21 9.26 -3.70 -12.90
C SER A 21 9.27 -5.20 -12.58
N HIS A 22 8.22 -5.95 -12.94
CA HIS A 22 8.02 -7.36 -12.57
C HIS A 22 8.05 -7.68 -11.05
N LYS A 23 8.08 -6.64 -10.19
CA LYS A 23 8.09 -6.77 -8.73
C LYS A 23 6.67 -6.73 -8.17
N LEU A 24 6.51 -7.20 -6.93
CA LEU A 24 5.27 -6.99 -6.19
C LEU A 24 4.98 -5.50 -6.06
N ARG A 25 3.70 -5.11 -6.08
CA ARG A 25 3.30 -3.73 -5.86
C ARG A 25 2.84 -3.54 -4.42
N LEU A 26 3.44 -2.57 -3.76
CA LEU A 26 3.00 -2.05 -2.48
C LEU A 26 1.94 -0.98 -2.71
N VAL A 27 0.68 -1.42 -2.76
CA VAL A 27 -0.48 -0.54 -2.96
C VAL A 27 -0.88 0.07 -1.62
N ILE A 28 -0.68 1.39 -1.49
CA ILE A 28 -1.12 2.15 -0.31
C ILE A 28 -2.30 3.03 -0.69
N ARG A 29 -3.39 2.93 0.08
CA ARG A 29 -4.61 3.70 -0.12
C ARG A 29 -5.06 4.32 1.19
N LYS A 30 -5.00 5.65 1.27
CA LYS A 30 -5.57 6.39 2.41
C LYS A 30 -7.04 6.73 2.18
N SER A 31 -7.80 6.74 3.27
CA SER A 31 -9.11 7.37 3.39
C SER A 31 -9.02 8.49 4.45
N LEU A 32 -10.16 9.11 4.79
CA LEU A 32 -10.18 10.12 5.85
C LEU A 32 -9.75 9.53 7.21
N LYS A 33 -10.32 8.38 7.58
CA LYS A 33 -10.14 7.78 8.90
C LYS A 33 -9.23 6.55 8.94
N ASN A 34 -8.86 5.99 7.79
CA ASN A 34 -8.16 4.71 7.72
C ASN A 34 -7.11 4.69 6.61
N ILE A 35 -6.18 3.76 6.71
CA ILE A 35 -5.22 3.41 5.66
C ILE A 35 -5.26 1.91 5.38
N ILE A 36 -5.09 1.55 4.12
CA ILE A 36 -5.00 0.17 3.65
C ILE A 36 -3.67 0.03 2.91
N ILE A 37 -2.94 -1.04 3.25
CA ILE A 37 -1.64 -1.39 2.67
C ILE A 37 -1.72 -2.82 2.16
N GLN A 38 -1.38 -3.01 0.89
CA GLN A 38 -1.50 -4.30 0.22
C GLN A 38 -0.25 -4.61 -0.59
N PHE A 39 0.20 -5.87 -0.52
CA PHE A 39 1.18 -6.43 -1.43
C PHE A 39 0.44 -7.20 -2.51
N VAL A 40 0.55 -6.73 -3.75
CA VAL A 40 -0.27 -7.18 -4.88
C VAL A 40 0.64 -7.71 -5.98
N ASP A 41 0.40 -8.96 -6.34
CA ASP A 41 1.01 -9.58 -7.51
C ASP A 41 0.48 -8.94 -8.79
N GLN A 42 1.33 -8.84 -9.80
CA GLN A 42 0.99 -8.30 -11.09
C GLN A 42 0.21 -9.31 -11.94
N GLN A 43 0.42 -10.61 -11.72
CA GLN A 43 -0.32 -11.67 -12.38
C GLN A 43 -1.72 -11.79 -11.76
N GLY A 44 -2.73 -11.30 -12.48
CA GLY A 44 -4.13 -11.38 -12.05
C GLY A 44 -4.52 -10.48 -10.87
N ASP A 45 -3.67 -9.51 -10.47
CA ASP A 45 -3.90 -8.63 -9.30
C ASP A 45 -4.16 -9.41 -7.98
N LYS A 46 -3.50 -10.56 -7.80
CA LYS A 46 -3.66 -11.38 -6.59
C LYS A 46 -3.08 -10.66 -5.36
N ILE A 47 -3.89 -10.51 -4.32
CA ILE A 47 -3.45 -9.89 -3.06
C ILE A 47 -2.75 -10.96 -2.21
N ILE A 48 -1.45 -10.79 -1.96
CA ILE A 48 -0.65 -11.71 -1.14
C ILE A 48 -0.82 -11.37 0.34
N LEU A 49 -0.86 -10.08 0.65
CA LEU A 49 -1.04 -9.58 2.01
C LEU A 49 -1.85 -8.29 1.97
N SER A 50 -2.78 -8.16 2.92
CA SER A 50 -3.55 -6.94 3.13
C SER A 50 -3.57 -6.61 4.61
N VAL A 51 -3.21 -5.38 4.95
CA VAL A 51 -3.29 -4.83 6.30
C VAL A 51 -4.08 -3.54 6.25
N SER A 52 -4.92 -3.34 7.25
CA SER A 52 -5.78 -2.17 7.37
C SER A 52 -5.74 -1.67 8.80
N SER A 53 -5.64 -0.35 8.95
CA SER A 53 -5.70 0.29 10.27
C SER A 53 -7.05 0.07 10.96
N LYS A 54 -8.09 -0.36 10.23
CA LYS A 54 -9.40 -0.72 10.82
C LYS A 54 -9.29 -1.85 11.84
N VAL A 55 -8.39 -2.80 11.62
CA VAL A 55 -8.32 -4.05 12.41
C VAL A 55 -7.65 -3.84 13.77
N GLU A 56 -6.88 -2.77 13.96
CA GLU A 56 -6.35 -2.39 15.28
C GLU A 56 -7.50 -1.98 16.20
N ARG A 57 -7.92 -2.84 17.13
CA ARG A 57 -9.17 -2.62 17.89
C ARG A 57 -9.11 -1.44 18.87
N ASP A 58 -7.91 -0.97 19.24
CA ASP A 58 -7.77 -0.18 20.48
C ASP A 58 -7.24 1.26 20.33
N TYR A 59 -6.93 1.72 19.12
CA TYR A 59 -6.34 3.06 18.91
C TYR A 59 -7.34 4.00 18.21
N GLY A 60 -7.57 5.19 18.79
CA GLY A 60 -8.56 6.18 18.36
C GLY A 60 -8.51 6.62 16.88
N ASN A 61 -8.03 7.83 16.58
CA ASN A 61 -8.04 8.33 15.19
C ASN A 61 -6.94 7.68 14.34
N LYS A 62 -7.32 6.65 13.57
CA LYS A 62 -6.46 5.90 12.64
C LYS A 62 -6.12 6.63 11.33
N GLY A 63 -6.60 7.86 11.19
CA GLY A 63 -6.39 8.72 10.03
C GLY A 63 -5.13 9.59 10.13
N ASN A 64 -4.25 9.41 11.11
CA ASN A 64 -3.06 10.24 11.31
C ASN A 64 -1.76 9.58 10.79
N ALA A 65 -0.65 10.32 10.84
CA ALA A 65 0.65 9.82 10.38
C ALA A 65 1.24 8.70 11.25
N PRO A 66 1.15 8.74 12.60
CA PRO A 66 1.62 7.63 13.45
C PRO A 66 0.90 6.31 13.16
N SER A 67 -0.42 6.34 13.02
CA SER A 67 -1.21 5.14 12.69
C SER A 67 -0.81 4.59 11.32
N ALA A 68 -0.54 5.46 10.35
CA ALA A 68 -0.07 5.06 9.04
C ALA A 68 1.31 4.39 9.09
N TYR A 69 2.24 4.94 9.86
CA TYR A 69 3.56 4.34 10.11
C TYR A 69 3.44 2.96 10.76
N LEU A 70 2.67 2.83 11.85
CA LEU A 70 2.48 1.55 12.55
C LEU A 70 1.80 0.50 11.66
N THR A 71 0.78 0.89 10.89
CA THR A 71 0.15 0.00 9.89
C THR A 71 1.19 -0.46 8.86
N GLY A 72 2.07 0.45 8.41
CA GLY A 72 3.17 0.13 7.49
C GLY A 72 4.18 -0.85 8.07
N LEU A 73 4.62 -0.61 9.30
CA LEU A 73 5.53 -1.50 10.03
C LEU A 73 4.92 -2.89 10.20
N LEU A 74 3.65 -2.98 10.63
CA LEU A 74 2.92 -4.23 10.76
C LEU A 74 2.79 -4.96 9.41
N ALA A 75 2.51 -4.23 8.33
CA ALA A 75 2.41 -4.79 6.99
C ALA A 75 3.74 -5.37 6.53
N GLY A 76 4.84 -4.66 6.75
CA GLY A 76 6.17 -5.13 6.38
C GLY A 76 6.65 -6.32 7.20
N LEU A 77 6.41 -6.35 8.52
CA LEU A 77 6.69 -7.51 9.36
C LEU A 77 5.93 -8.76 8.91
N LYS A 78 4.64 -8.61 8.60
CA LYS A 78 3.82 -9.71 8.04
C LYS A 78 4.27 -10.11 6.63
N ALA A 79 4.79 -9.18 5.84
CA ALA A 79 5.32 -9.45 4.51
C ALA A 79 6.60 -10.31 4.60
N LYS A 80 7.50 -9.99 5.52
CA LYS A 80 8.70 -10.80 5.81
C LYS A 80 8.36 -12.23 6.22
N GLN A 81 7.36 -12.41 7.09
CA GLN A 81 6.89 -13.74 7.48
C GLN A 81 6.37 -14.57 6.28
N LYS A 82 5.95 -13.90 5.20
CA LYS A 82 5.52 -14.53 3.94
C LYS A 82 6.63 -14.61 2.89
N GLY A 83 7.87 -14.31 3.25
CA GLY A 83 9.03 -14.35 2.34
C GLY A 83 9.08 -13.21 1.32
N ILE A 84 8.32 -12.13 1.54
CA ILE A 84 8.40 -10.92 0.69
C ILE A 84 9.55 -10.08 1.21
N ASN A 85 10.48 -9.73 0.32
CA ASN A 85 11.66 -8.92 0.64
C ASN A 85 11.63 -7.56 -0.07
N ASP A 86 10.99 -7.47 -1.24
CA ASP A 86 10.94 -6.24 -2.01
C ASP A 86 9.56 -5.93 -2.59
N ALA A 87 9.27 -4.64 -2.79
CA ALA A 87 8.06 -4.19 -3.46
C ALA A 87 8.18 -2.78 -4.04
N VAL A 88 7.50 -2.54 -5.17
CA VAL A 88 7.43 -1.22 -5.81
C VAL A 88 6.21 -0.46 -5.30
N PHE A 89 6.44 0.75 -4.84
CA PHE A 89 5.40 1.61 -4.28
C PHE A 89 4.35 2.08 -5.32
N ASP A 90 3.05 1.84 -5.05
CA ASP A 90 1.90 2.23 -5.88
C ASP A 90 0.91 3.11 -5.09
N ILE A 91 1.02 4.43 -5.30
CA ILE A 91 0.11 5.45 -4.76
C ILE A 91 -1.18 5.65 -5.59
N GLY A 92 -1.26 5.03 -6.76
CA GLY A 92 -2.41 5.13 -7.67
C GLY A 92 -2.68 6.56 -8.13
N LEU A 93 -3.88 7.04 -7.81
CA LEU A 93 -4.37 8.39 -8.15
C LEU A 93 -4.26 9.38 -6.99
N GLN A 94 -3.74 8.96 -5.83
CA GLN A 94 -3.64 9.85 -4.67
C GLN A 94 -2.48 10.83 -4.83
N SER A 95 -2.65 12.03 -4.29
CA SER A 95 -1.54 12.99 -4.15
C SER A 95 -0.48 12.42 -3.20
N SER A 96 0.78 12.70 -3.51
CA SER A 96 1.93 12.38 -2.66
C SER A 96 1.94 13.26 -1.41
N VAL A 97 1.24 12.83 -0.36
CA VAL A 97 1.14 13.55 0.92
C VAL A 97 1.67 12.72 2.10
N SER A 98 1.98 13.42 3.20
CA SER A 98 2.72 12.95 4.37
C SER A 98 2.34 11.56 4.92
N ARG A 99 1.06 11.25 5.11
CA ARG A 99 0.62 9.97 5.71
C ARG A 99 1.00 8.74 4.89
N ILE A 100 1.03 8.88 3.57
CA ILE A 100 1.38 7.76 2.69
C ILE A 100 2.87 7.46 2.83
N TYR A 101 3.69 8.50 2.90
CA TYR A 101 5.12 8.35 3.15
C TYR A 101 5.45 7.83 4.55
N ALA A 102 4.65 8.19 5.56
CA ALA A 102 4.77 7.58 6.89
C ALA A 102 4.56 6.06 6.83
N ALA A 103 3.56 5.60 6.08
CA ALA A 103 3.34 4.17 5.86
C ALA A 103 4.48 3.50 5.08
N VAL A 104 4.99 4.15 4.03
CA VAL A 104 6.17 3.66 3.29
C VAL A 104 7.38 3.53 4.21
N LYS A 105 7.64 4.54 5.04
CA LYS A 105 8.75 4.54 6.00
C LYS A 105 8.62 3.38 6.99
N GLY A 106 7.43 3.10 7.52
CA GLY A 106 7.19 1.93 8.36
C GLY A 106 7.46 0.60 7.65
N VAL A 107 7.09 0.48 6.37
CA VAL A 107 7.41 -0.72 5.58
C VAL A 107 8.92 -0.86 5.38
N ILE A 108 9.63 0.23 5.06
CA ILE A 108 11.09 0.21 4.91
C ILE A 108 11.79 -0.15 6.22
N ASP A 109 11.36 0.43 7.34
CA ASP A 109 11.96 0.19 8.66
C ASP A 109 11.71 -1.25 9.16
N SER A 110 10.67 -1.92 8.64
CA SER A 110 10.50 -3.36 8.85
C SER A 110 11.56 -4.20 8.11
N GLY A 111 12.31 -3.59 7.19
CA GLY A 111 13.37 -4.16 6.34
C GLY A 111 12.90 -4.75 5.02
N ILE A 112 11.81 -4.22 4.44
CA ILE A 112 11.39 -4.46 3.05
C ILE A 112 12.03 -3.40 2.16
N THR A 113 12.58 -3.79 1.02
CA THR A 113 13.23 -2.87 0.05
C THR A 113 12.35 -2.43 -1.11
#